data_AF-A0A6C0DF96-F1
#
_entry.id   AF-A0A6C0DF96-F1
#
_cell.length_a   1.000
_cell.length_b   1.000
_cell.length_c   1.000
_cell.angle_alpha   90.00
_cell.angle_beta   90.00
_cell.angle_gamma   90.00
#
_symmetry.space_group_name_H-M   'P 1'
#
loop_
_entity.id
_entity.type
_entity.pdbx_description
1 polymer ?
#
loop_
_entity_poly.entity_id
_entity_poly.type
_entity_poly.pdbx_seq_one_letter_code
_entity_poly.pdbx_strand_id
1 'polypeptide(L)'
;MASINEAFTIEGNPWEQKEDPQRYTYFVTEYVSPKPKRHILGIIGGNEVSVAEGNVVDVESDLRGINIPNTFAPWRQYQPPPKDQKEIKRDNVKIKLDINVVPQHLPTYQMWAYPGMPTPLVMKNEVCKNPEKY
;
A
#
# COMPACT_ATOMS: atom_id res chain seq x y z
N MET A 1 7.15 -34.96 9.71
CA MET A 1 6.39 -33.77 9.26
C MET A 1 6.84 -33.50 7.84
N ALA A 2 5.97 -33.63 6.86
CA ALA A 2 6.31 -33.34 5.47
C ALA A 2 6.73 -31.86 5.36
N SER A 3 7.79 -31.58 4.62
CA SER A 3 8.26 -30.21 4.42
C SER A 3 7.26 -29.45 3.54
N ILE A 4 7.16 -28.13 3.70
CA ILE A 4 6.27 -27.28 2.87
C ILE A 4 6.55 -27.50 1.37
N ASN A 5 7.80 -27.78 1.01
CA ASN A 5 8.22 -28.06 -0.36
C ASN A 5 7.76 -29.45 -0.88
N GLU A 6 7.43 -30.39 -0.01
CA GLU A 6 6.79 -31.67 -0.40
C GLU A 6 5.28 -31.53 -0.57
N ALA A 7 4.66 -30.51 0.04
CA ALA A 7 3.22 -30.28 -0.03
C ALA A 7 2.79 -29.48 -1.27
N PHE A 8 3.70 -28.70 -1.88
CA PHE A 8 3.42 -27.90 -3.06
C PHE A 8 4.39 -28.26 -4.19
N THR A 9 3.86 -28.81 -5.28
CA THR A 9 4.65 -29.12 -6.48
C THR A 9 4.99 -27.84 -7.24
N ILE A 10 6.28 -27.63 -7.50
CA ILE A 10 6.74 -26.57 -8.42
C ILE A 10 6.44 -27.06 -9.83
N GLU A 11 5.37 -26.56 -10.44
CA GLU A 11 5.03 -26.88 -11.83
C GLU A 11 6.07 -26.33 -12.79
N GLY A 12 6.63 -27.21 -13.61
CA GLY A 12 7.68 -26.89 -14.58
C GLY A 12 7.13 -26.53 -15.95
N ASN A 13 5.94 -27.02 -16.30
CA ASN A 13 5.41 -26.95 -17.65
C ASN A 13 4.10 -26.12 -17.76
N PRO A 14 3.86 -25.38 -18.86
CA PRO A 14 2.68 -24.52 -19.01
C PRO A 14 1.32 -25.24 -19.04
N TRP A 15 1.26 -26.53 -19.37
CA TRP A 15 0.01 -27.30 -19.43
C TRP A 15 -0.40 -27.90 -18.08
N GLU A 16 0.55 -28.06 -17.14
CA GLU A 16 0.26 -28.51 -15.77
C GLU A 16 -0.72 -27.54 -15.09
N GLN A 17 -0.62 -26.24 -15.43
CA GLN A 17 -1.48 -25.19 -14.90
C GLN A 17 -2.96 -25.38 -15.19
N LYS A 18 -3.28 -26.11 -16.28
CA LYS A 18 -4.65 -26.35 -16.73
C LYS A 18 -5.25 -27.62 -16.14
N GLU A 19 -4.40 -28.60 -15.83
CA GLU A 19 -4.81 -29.94 -15.42
C GLU A 19 -4.78 -30.13 -13.90
N ASP A 20 -4.09 -29.27 -13.14
CA ASP A 20 -4.06 -29.34 -11.67
C ASP A 20 -5.34 -28.74 -11.04
N PRO A 21 -6.23 -29.55 -10.45
CA PRO A 21 -7.44 -29.06 -9.78
C PRO A 21 -7.14 -28.31 -8.46
N GLN A 22 -5.91 -28.38 -7.93
CA GLN A 22 -5.50 -27.67 -6.71
C GLN A 22 -4.96 -26.27 -7.02
N ARG A 23 -4.73 -25.94 -8.30
CA ARG A 23 -4.19 -24.65 -8.71
C ARG A 23 -5.28 -23.59 -8.79
N TYR A 24 -5.13 -22.54 -8.00
CA TYR A 24 -5.92 -21.32 -8.08
C TYR A 24 -5.21 -20.29 -8.96
N THR A 25 -5.93 -19.73 -9.93
CA THR A 25 -5.46 -18.59 -10.71
C THR A 25 -5.85 -17.31 -9.98
N TYR A 26 -4.86 -16.57 -9.52
CA TYR A 26 -5.11 -15.24 -8.96
C TYR A 26 -5.35 -14.24 -10.09
N PHE A 27 -6.37 -13.42 -9.96
CA PHE A 27 -6.59 -12.33 -10.90
C PHE A 27 -5.54 -11.24 -10.70
N VAL A 28 -5.09 -10.60 -11.78
CA VAL A 28 -4.11 -9.50 -11.71
C VAL A 28 -4.64 -8.33 -10.87
N THR A 29 -5.96 -8.18 -10.78
CA THR A 29 -6.65 -7.18 -9.93
C THR A 29 -6.59 -7.49 -8.43
N GLU A 30 -6.26 -8.73 -8.05
CA GLU A 30 -6.13 -9.14 -6.64
C GLU A 30 -4.75 -8.77 -6.06
N TYR A 31 -3.78 -8.45 -6.92
CA TYR A 31 -2.44 -8.10 -6.47
C TYR A 31 -2.32 -6.62 -6.12
N VAL A 32 -1.83 -6.36 -4.91
CA VAL A 32 -1.34 -5.04 -4.53
C VAL A 32 0.01 -4.80 -5.23
N SER A 33 0.20 -3.60 -5.79
CA SER A 33 1.48 -3.22 -6.38
C SER A 33 2.61 -3.37 -5.34
N PRO A 34 3.77 -3.97 -5.70
CA PRO A 34 4.92 -4.05 -4.79
C PRO A 34 5.42 -2.68 -4.30
N LYS A 35 5.07 -1.61 -5.03
CA LYS A 35 5.37 -0.22 -4.66
C LYS A 35 4.08 0.59 -4.68
N PRO A 36 3.23 0.49 -3.64
CA PRO A 36 1.97 1.20 -3.59
C PRO A 36 2.22 2.71 -3.51
N LYS A 37 1.42 3.48 -4.23
CA LYS A 37 1.52 4.95 -4.32
C LYS A 37 0.14 5.58 -4.39
N ARG A 38 0.08 6.89 -4.13
CA ARG A 38 -1.13 7.73 -4.18
C ARG A 38 -1.26 8.48 -5.49
N HIS A 39 -2.48 8.60 -5.99
CA HIS A 39 -2.83 9.45 -7.11
C HIS A 39 -2.66 10.93 -6.76
N ILE A 40 -2.01 11.68 -7.64
CA ILE A 40 -1.80 13.13 -7.43
C ILE A 40 -3.10 13.93 -7.32
N LEU A 41 -4.16 13.50 -8.01
CA LEU A 41 -5.47 14.17 -7.98
C LEU A 41 -6.34 13.71 -6.79
N GLY A 42 -5.87 12.73 -6.01
CA GLY A 42 -6.63 12.11 -4.94
C GLY A 42 -7.78 11.25 -5.46
N ILE A 43 -7.93 10.08 -4.86
CA ILE A 43 -9.14 9.27 -4.93
C ILE A 43 -9.66 9.15 -3.49
N ILE A 44 -10.97 9.05 -3.32
CA ILE A 44 -11.53 8.78 -2.00
C ILE A 44 -11.45 7.26 -1.77
N GLY A 45 -10.39 6.81 -1.09
CA GLY A 45 -10.22 5.42 -0.67
C GLY A 45 -8.93 4.76 -1.14
N GLY A 46 -8.76 3.48 -0.77
CA GLY A 46 -7.57 2.69 -1.09
C GLY A 46 -6.28 3.28 -0.53
N ASN A 47 -5.23 3.30 -1.34
CA ASN A 47 -3.89 3.80 -0.98
C ASN A 47 -3.86 5.29 -0.56
N GLU A 48 -4.93 6.04 -0.80
CA GLU A 48 -5.05 7.46 -0.42
C GLU A 48 -5.28 7.66 1.07
N VAL A 49 -5.86 6.66 1.74
CA VAL A 49 -6.00 6.66 3.19
C VAL A 49 -4.64 6.33 3.81
N SER A 50 -4.27 7.03 4.88
CA SER A 50 -3.05 6.71 5.63
C SER A 50 -3.10 5.26 6.11
N VAL A 51 -2.08 4.49 5.77
CA VAL A 51 -1.89 3.13 6.25
C VAL A 51 -1.05 3.20 7.53
N ALA A 52 -1.21 2.25 8.45
CA ALA A 52 -0.30 2.16 9.60
C ALA A 52 1.14 1.90 9.11
N GLU A 53 2.13 2.53 9.75
CA GLU A 53 3.55 2.32 9.46
C GLU A 53 4.00 0.88 9.75
N GLY A 54 3.40 0.24 10.75
CA GLY A 54 3.63 -1.16 11.08
C GLY A 54 3.04 -2.14 10.06
N ASN A 55 3.24 -3.43 10.31
CA ASN A 55 2.64 -4.48 9.49
C ASN A 55 1.10 -4.44 9.59
N VAL A 56 0.43 -4.18 8.46
CA VAL A 56 -1.04 -4.10 8.38
C VAL A 56 -1.72 -5.39 8.82
N VAL A 57 -1.11 -6.56 8.55
CA VAL A 57 -1.67 -7.86 8.95
C VAL A 57 -1.73 -7.98 10.46
N ASP A 58 -0.72 -7.47 11.16
CA ASP A 58 -0.67 -7.50 12.62
C ASP A 58 -1.63 -6.50 13.24
N VAL A 59 -1.79 -5.32 12.62
CA VAL A 59 -2.80 -4.32 12.99
C VAL A 59 -4.20 -4.93 12.87
N GLU A 60 -4.53 -5.54 11.73
CA GLU A 60 -5.83 -6.18 11.52
C GLU A 60 -6.07 -7.35 12.47
N SER A 61 -5.03 -8.15 12.75
CA SER A 61 -5.12 -9.27 13.68
C SER A 61 -5.34 -8.81 15.12
N ASP A 62 -4.73 -7.68 15.53
CA ASP A 62 -4.97 -7.06 16.83
C ASP A 62 -6.39 -6.48 16.93
N LEU A 63 -6.87 -5.79 15.88
CA LEU A 63 -8.25 -5.26 15.82
C LEU A 63 -9.30 -6.38 15.85
N ARG A 64 -9.00 -7.54 15.26
CA ARG A 64 -9.84 -8.75 15.35
C ARG A 64 -9.69 -9.50 16.67
N GLY A 65 -8.77 -9.08 17.55
CA GLY A 65 -8.52 -9.70 18.85
C GLY A 65 -7.85 -11.08 18.78
N ILE A 66 -7.28 -11.46 17.64
CA ILE A 66 -6.64 -12.79 17.44
C ILE A 66 -5.33 -12.88 18.22
N ASN A 67 -4.60 -11.76 18.32
CA ASN A 67 -3.31 -11.68 19.00
C ASN A 67 -3.44 -11.66 20.55
N ILE A 68 -4.66 -11.71 21.07
CA ILE A 68 -4.97 -11.59 22.50
C ILE A 68 -5.34 -12.96 23.06
N PRO A 69 -4.78 -13.37 24.22
CA PRO A 69 -5.12 -14.66 24.81
C PRO A 69 -6.58 -14.67 25.30
N ASN A 70 -7.33 -15.70 24.91
CA ASN A 70 -8.69 -15.90 25.40
C ASN A 70 -8.66 -16.28 26.89
N THR A 71 -8.86 -15.28 27.76
CA THR A 71 -8.82 -15.43 29.22
C THR A 71 -9.91 -14.59 29.88
N PHE A 72 -10.39 -15.03 31.04
CA PHE A 72 -11.35 -14.30 31.86
C PHE A 72 -10.74 -13.17 32.70
N ALA A 73 -9.41 -13.04 32.70
CA ALA A 73 -8.70 -12.00 33.44
C ALA A 73 -8.91 -10.64 32.73
N PRO A 74 -9.58 -9.64 33.34
CA PRO A 74 -9.93 -8.38 32.66
C PRO A 74 -8.71 -7.60 32.16
N TRP A 75 -7.59 -7.67 32.89
CA TRP A 75 -6.34 -6.98 32.53
C TRP A 75 -5.59 -7.64 31.36
N ARG A 76 -5.98 -8.86 30.94
CA ARG A 76 -5.42 -9.56 29.75
C ARG A 76 -6.34 -9.49 28.54
N GLN A 77 -7.55 -8.97 28.71
CA GLN A 77 -8.47 -8.69 27.61
C GLN A 77 -8.04 -7.44 26.85
N TYR A 78 -8.69 -7.17 25.71
CA TYR A 78 -8.43 -5.95 24.95
C TYR A 78 -8.64 -4.72 25.84
N GLN A 79 -7.56 -3.95 26.00
CA GLN A 79 -7.59 -2.63 26.61
C GLN A 79 -7.35 -1.61 25.50
N PRO A 80 -8.22 -0.60 25.36
CA PRO A 80 -8.01 0.45 24.38
C PRO A 80 -6.71 1.19 24.70
N PRO A 81 -5.83 1.40 23.71
CA PRO A 81 -4.63 2.19 23.94
C PRO A 81 -5.01 3.64 24.31
N PRO A 82 -4.27 4.31 25.20
CA PRO A 82 -4.39 5.75 25.40
C PRO A 82 -4.26 6.51 24.07
N LYS A 83 -4.98 7.64 23.95
CA LYS A 83 -5.20 8.38 22.69
C LYS A 83 -3.92 8.75 21.93
N ASP A 84 -2.81 8.97 22.63
CA ASP A 84 -1.54 9.43 22.03
C ASP A 84 -0.50 8.31 21.86
N GLN A 85 -0.89 7.05 22.08
CA GLN A 85 0.02 5.92 21.96
C GLN A 85 0.26 5.59 20.48
N LYS A 86 1.53 5.67 20.08
CA LYS A 86 1.99 5.40 18.71
C LYS A 86 2.21 3.93 18.42
N GLU A 87 2.38 3.12 19.46
CA GLU A 87 2.82 1.73 19.35
C GLU A 87 1.99 0.83 20.26
N ILE A 88 1.39 -0.22 19.71
CA ILE A 88 0.69 -1.25 20.47
C ILE A 88 1.71 -2.34 20.80
N LYS A 89 1.98 -2.51 22.11
CA LYS A 89 2.85 -3.58 22.61
C LYS A 89 2.03 -4.68 23.23
N ARG A 90 2.18 -5.90 22.71
CA ARG A 90 1.57 -7.12 23.23
C ARG A 90 2.68 -8.04 23.70
N ASP A 91 2.90 -8.06 25.02
CA ASP A 91 3.83 -8.99 25.66
C ASP A 91 3.04 -10.10 26.34
N ASN A 92 2.98 -11.26 25.69
CA ASN A 92 2.34 -12.46 26.18
C ASN A 92 3.32 -13.64 26.13
N VAL A 93 3.03 -14.69 26.89
CA VAL A 93 3.90 -15.88 27.02
C VAL A 93 4.19 -16.53 25.66
N LYS A 94 3.23 -16.47 24.72
CA LYS A 94 3.36 -17.08 23.38
C LYS A 94 3.82 -16.12 22.29
N ILE A 95 3.54 -14.83 22.43
CA ILE A 95 3.68 -13.85 21.35
C ILE A 95 4.23 -12.56 21.99
N LYS A 96 5.32 -12.07 21.41
CA LYS A 96 5.87 -10.74 21.67
C LYS A 96 5.75 -9.95 20.39
N LEU A 97 4.90 -8.94 20.38
CA LEU A 97 4.51 -8.25 19.16
C LEU A 97 4.35 -6.76 19.43
N ASP A 98 5.12 -5.98 18.69
CA ASP A 98 5.19 -4.53 18.76
C ASP A 98 4.71 -3.97 17.42
N ILE A 99 3.57 -3.27 17.43
CA ILE A 99 2.93 -2.72 16.22
C ILE A 99 3.00 -1.20 16.27
N ASN A 100 3.63 -0.59 15.29
CA ASN A 100 3.55 0.86 15.09
C ASN A 100 2.25 1.23 14.35
N VAL A 101 1.41 2.08 14.96
CA VAL A 101 0.09 2.50 14.44
C VAL A 101 0.13 3.93 13.93
N VAL A 102 1.32 4.54 13.82
CA VAL A 102 1.45 5.89 13.24
C VAL A 102 0.93 5.88 11.80
N PRO A 103 -0.02 6.78 11.45
CA PRO A 103 -0.52 6.88 10.09
C PRO A 103 0.59 7.38 9.15
N GLN A 104 0.95 6.56 8.18
CA GLN A 104 1.91 6.87 7.14
C GLN A 104 1.19 7.05 5.80
N HIS A 105 1.42 8.20 5.17
CA HIS A 105 0.93 8.44 3.81
C HIS A 105 1.96 7.97 2.78
N LEU A 106 1.48 7.22 1.79
CA LEU A 106 2.32 6.78 0.67
C LEU A 106 2.74 7.99 -0.21
N PRO A 107 3.83 7.88 -0.99
CA PRO A 107 4.21 8.97 -1.90
C PRO A 107 3.17 9.16 -3.01
N THR A 108 2.95 10.41 -3.42
CA THR A 108 2.09 10.72 -4.57
C THR A 108 2.81 10.46 -5.89
N TYR A 109 2.06 10.06 -6.92
CA TYR A 109 2.55 9.94 -8.28
C TYR A 109 1.49 10.38 -9.28
N GLN A 110 1.97 10.82 -10.42
CA GLN A 110 1.13 11.19 -11.54
C GLN A 110 0.97 9.99 -12.47
N MET A 111 -0.26 9.46 -12.56
CA MET A 111 -0.57 8.32 -13.44
C MET A 111 -0.58 8.66 -14.93
N TRP A 112 -0.92 9.91 -15.25
CA TRP A 112 -1.22 10.37 -16.60
C TRP A 112 -0.21 11.44 -16.97
N ALA A 113 0.50 11.27 -18.08
CA ALA A 113 1.37 12.34 -18.56
C ALA A 113 0.50 13.54 -18.96
N TYR A 114 0.82 14.76 -18.49
CA TYR A 114 0.24 15.96 -19.10
C TYR A 114 0.79 16.06 -20.52
N PRO A 115 -0.06 16.27 -21.53
CA PRO A 115 0.46 16.63 -22.85
C PRO A 115 1.31 17.89 -22.69
N GLY A 116 2.51 17.88 -23.27
CA GLY A 116 3.36 19.06 -23.27
C GLY A 116 2.60 20.22 -23.92
N MET A 117 2.30 21.27 -23.14
CA MET A 117 1.75 22.49 -23.71
C MET A 117 2.83 23.09 -24.62
N PRO A 118 2.55 23.32 -25.92
CA PRO A 118 3.51 24.01 -26.77
C PRO A 118 3.78 25.38 -26.17
N THR A 119 5.06 25.72 -26.00
CA THR A 119 5.45 27.07 -25.59
C THR A 119 4.92 28.08 -26.60
N PRO A 120 4.39 29.23 -26.16
CA PRO A 120 3.94 30.27 -27.09
C PRO A 120 5.11 30.69 -27.98
N LEU A 121 4.82 30.99 -29.25
CA LEU A 121 5.80 31.55 -30.16
C LEU A 121 6.39 32.83 -29.55
N VAL A 122 7.70 33.03 -29.72
CA VAL A 122 8.39 34.22 -29.22
C VAL A 122 7.67 35.47 -29.77
N MET A 123 7.34 36.41 -28.88
CA MET A 123 6.76 37.69 -29.28
C MET A 123 7.72 38.40 -30.24
N LYS A 124 7.33 38.54 -31.51
CA LYS A 124 8.04 39.35 -32.48
C LYS A 124 7.61 40.80 -32.27
N ASN A 125 8.55 41.66 -31.91
CA ASN A 125 8.31 43.09 -31.84
C ASN A 125 8.41 43.65 -33.26
N GLU A 126 7.30 43.65 -34.00
CA GLU A 126 7.19 44.27 -35.31
C GLU A 126 7.12 45.80 -35.15
N VAL A 127 8.26 46.41 -34.82
CA VAL A 127 8.38 47.86 -34.84
C VAL A 127 8.52 48.30 -36.29
N CYS A 128 7.55 49.06 -36.80
CA CYS A 128 7.70 49.82 -38.04
C CYS A 128 8.89 50.78 -37.86
N LYS A 129 10.08 50.39 -38.33
CA LYS A 129 11.21 51.31 -38.47
C LYS A 129 10.88 52.23 -39.63
N ASN A 130 10.26 53.37 -39.33
CA ASN A 130 10.09 54.43 -40.31
C ASN A 130 11.51 54.89 -40.73
N PRO A 131 11.98 54.65 -41.97
CA PRO A 131 13.36 54.91 -42.35
C PRO A 131 13.64 56.36 -42.76
N GLU A 132 12.67 57.27 -42.65
CA GLU A 132 12.79 58.61 -43.22
C GLU A 132 12.83 59.68 -42.13
N LYS A 133 14.06 60.09 -41.80
CA LYS A 133 14.35 61.43 -41.29
C LYS A 133 15.62 61.94 -41.96
N TYR A 134 15.46 62.44 -43.17
CA TYR A 134 16.27 63.49 -43.76
C TYR A 134 15.32 64.59 -44.22
#